data_AF-A0A2T5JSJ1-F1
#
_entry.id   AF-A0A2T5JSJ1-F1
#
_cell.length_a   1.000
_cell.length_b   1.000
_cell.length_c   1.000
_cell.angle_alpha   90.00
_cell.angle_beta   90.00
_cell.angle_gamma   90.00
#
_symmetry.space_group_name_H-M   'P 1'
#
loop_
_entity.id
_entity.type
_entity.pdbx_description
1 polymer ?
#
loop_
_entity_poly.entity_id
_entity_poly.type
_entity_poly.pdbx_seq_one_letter_code
_entity_poly.pdbx_strand_id
1 'polypeptide(L)'
;MPVLIYMSWAAYTLGAALLLVSLVLETYVFLPAAVAAGVCGVAFAVGAKIVDLLTEIRDRLPAPQPAQVAELPEQSPQPVRSLSELSADLERKRVRG
;
A
#
# COMPACT_ATOMS: atom_id res chain seq x y z
N MET A 1 -7.05 1.05 -13.66
CA MET A 1 -8.33 1.64 -13.21
C MET A 1 -9.58 0.87 -13.64
N PRO A 2 -9.79 0.48 -14.91
CA PRO A 2 -11.09 -0.08 -15.32
C PRO A 2 -11.41 -1.42 -14.63
N VAL A 3 -10.39 -2.16 -14.19
CA VAL A 3 -10.54 -3.41 -13.44
C VAL A 3 -11.37 -3.24 -12.16
N LEU A 4 -11.14 -2.20 -11.34
CA LEU A 4 -11.93 -2.01 -10.11
C LEU A 4 -13.39 -1.67 -10.41
N ILE A 5 -13.64 -0.90 -11.47
CA ILE A 5 -14.99 -0.59 -11.94
C ILE A 5 -15.68 -1.87 -12.44
N TYR A 6 -15.00 -2.70 -13.23
CA TYR A 6 -15.55 -3.99 -13.66
C TYR A 6 -15.81 -4.94 -12.48
N MET A 7 -14.94 -4.98 -11.48
CA MET A 7 -15.14 -5.76 -10.26
C MET A 7 -16.34 -5.26 -9.45
N SER A 8 -16.56 -3.93 -9.40
CA SER A 8 -17.75 -3.35 -8.78
C SER A 8 -19.03 -3.78 -9.49
N TRP A 9 -19.06 -3.69 -10.83
CA TRP A 9 -20.21 -4.17 -11.63
C TRP A 9 -20.43 -5.68 -11.50
N ALA A 10 -19.36 -6.48 -11.49
CA ALA A 10 -19.45 -7.92 -11.28
C ALA A 10 -20.06 -8.25 -9.90
N ALA A 11 -19.66 -7.52 -8.85
CA ALA A 11 -20.22 -7.71 -7.51
C ALA A 11 -21.70 -7.31 -7.44
N TYR A 12 -22.10 -6.20 -8.06
CA TYR A 12 -23.51 -5.79 -8.11
C TYR A 12 -24.38 -6.75 -8.91
N THR A 13 -23.90 -7.21 -10.07
CA THR A 13 -24.63 -8.18 -10.91
C THR A 13 -24.78 -9.52 -10.19
N LEU A 14 -23.74 -10.00 -9.50
CA LEU A 14 -23.82 -11.19 -8.66
C LEU A 14 -24.82 -11.00 -7.52
N GLY A 15 -24.78 -9.87 -6.80
CA GLY A 15 -25.74 -9.56 -5.74
C GLY A 15 -27.19 -9.52 -6.23
N ALA A 16 -27.42 -8.89 -7.39
CA ALA A 16 -28.74 -8.85 -8.01
C ALA A 16 -29.22 -10.25 -8.43
N ALA A 17 -28.35 -11.08 -9.00
CA ALA A 17 -28.68 -12.45 -9.35
C ALA A 17 -29.06 -13.28 -8.11
N LEU A 18 -28.30 -13.14 -7.02
CA LEU A 18 -28.60 -13.83 -5.75
C LEU A 18 -29.94 -13.37 -5.15
N LEU A 19 -30.27 -12.07 -5.21
CA LEU A 19 -31.57 -11.57 -4.80
C LEU A 19 -32.71 -12.14 -5.65
N LEU A 20 -32.54 -12.17 -6.98
CA LEU A 20 -33.53 -12.75 -7.89
C LEU A 20 -33.75 -14.23 -7.60
N VAL A 21 -32.68 -15.00 -7.40
CA VAL A 21 -32.76 -16.42 -7.03
C VAL A 21 -33.48 -16.59 -5.69
N SER A 22 -33.14 -15.77 -4.69
CA SER A 22 -33.83 -15.80 -3.39
C SER A 22 -35.32 -15.51 -3.51
N LEU A 23 -35.71 -14.57 -4.38
CA LEU A 23 -37.10 -14.23 -4.62
C LEU A 23 -37.85 -15.33 -5.37
N VAL A 24 -37.25 -15.87 -6.44
CA VAL A 24 -37.87 -16.91 -7.28
C VAL A 24 -38.07 -18.22 -6.54
N LEU A 25 -37.11 -18.59 -5.68
CA LEU A 25 -37.16 -19.82 -4.90
C LEU A 25 -37.80 -19.64 -3.52
N GLU A 26 -38.30 -18.44 -3.20
CA GLU A 26 -38.84 -18.05 -1.89
C GLU A 26 -37.92 -18.45 -0.71
N THR A 27 -36.60 -18.47 -0.97
CA THR A 27 -35.58 -18.90 -0.02
C THR A 27 -34.64 -17.76 0.30
N TYR A 28 -34.68 -17.31 1.55
CA TYR A 28 -33.88 -16.17 2.02
C TYR A 28 -32.43 -16.55 2.38
N VAL A 29 -32.02 -17.78 2.09
CA VAL A 29 -30.66 -18.28 2.40
C VAL A 29 -29.58 -17.48 1.67
N PHE A 30 -29.86 -16.97 0.46
CA PHE A 30 -28.89 -16.18 -0.31
C PHE A 30 -28.92 -14.67 -0.01
N LEU A 31 -29.85 -14.20 0.84
CA LEU A 31 -29.96 -12.78 1.17
C LEU A 31 -28.68 -12.21 1.80
N PRO A 32 -28.03 -12.89 2.78
CA PRO A 32 -26.77 -12.40 3.35
C PRO A 32 -25.65 -12.32 2.31
N ALA A 33 -25.57 -13.29 1.40
CA ALA A 33 -24.57 -13.30 0.33
C ALA A 33 -24.81 -12.17 -0.68
N ALA A 34 -26.07 -11.86 -0.99
CA ALA A 34 -26.40 -10.75 -1.85
C ALA A 34 -26.05 -9.39 -1.23
N VAL A 35 -26.31 -9.21 0.07
CA VAL A 35 -25.91 -8.00 0.81
C VAL A 35 -24.38 -7.88 0.84
N ALA A 36 -23.66 -8.97 1.13
CA ALA A 36 -22.20 -8.97 1.11
C ALA A 36 -21.64 -8.60 -0.28
N ALA A 37 -22.22 -9.13 -1.36
CA ALA A 37 -21.84 -8.77 -2.72
C ALA A 37 -22.09 -7.27 -3.00
N GLY A 38 -23.19 -6.71 -2.51
CA GLY A 38 -23.46 -5.27 -2.57
C GLY A 38 -22.40 -4.43 -1.84
N VAL A 39 -22.03 -4.82 -0.62
CA VAL A 39 -20.97 -4.15 0.16
C VAL A 39 -19.62 -4.23 -0.57
N CYS A 40 -19.26 -5.38 -1.13
CA CYS A 40 -18.06 -5.51 -1.95
C CYS A 40 -18.12 -4.61 -3.20
N GLY A 41 -19.26 -4.52 -3.87
CA GLY A 41 -19.45 -3.63 -5.01
C GLY A 41 -19.20 -2.16 -4.65
N VAL A 42 -19.70 -1.71 -3.51
CA VAL A 42 -19.45 -0.35 -2.99
C VAL A 42 -17.97 -0.15 -2.66
N ALA A 43 -17.34 -1.12 -2.00
CA ALA A 43 -15.92 -1.05 -1.66
C ALA A 43 -15.04 -0.93 -2.90
N PHE A 44 -15.32 -1.70 -3.96
CA PHE A 44 -14.60 -1.59 -5.23
C PHE A 44 -14.83 -0.25 -5.94
N ALA A 45 -16.07 0.28 -5.91
CA ALA A 45 -16.37 1.58 -6.49
C ALA A 45 -15.64 2.72 -5.77
N VAL A 46 -15.60 2.68 -4.43
CA VAL A 46 -14.85 3.66 -3.62
C VAL A 46 -13.35 3.52 -3.86
N GLY A 47 -12.84 2.28 -3.89
CA GLY A 47 -11.44 2.00 -4.21
C GLY A 47 -11.02 2.57 -5.57
N ALA A 48 -11.88 2.44 -6.59
CA ALA A 48 -11.63 3.03 -7.90
C ALA A 48 -11.48 4.56 -7.80
N LYS A 49 -12.39 5.25 -7.11
CA LYS A 49 -12.31 6.71 -6.91
C LYS A 49 -11.05 7.13 -6.18
N ILE A 50 -10.62 6.38 -5.17
CA ILE A 50 -9.39 6.67 -4.42
C ILE A 50 -8.18 6.57 -5.36
N VAL A 51 -8.10 5.51 -6.18
CA VAL A 51 -7.00 5.33 -7.14
C VAL A 51 -7.01 6.45 -8.19
N ASP A 52 -8.18 6.86 -8.66
CA ASP A 52 -8.33 7.98 -9.60
C ASP A 52 -7.81 9.29 -9.00
N LEU A 53 -8.23 9.62 -7.78
CA LEU A 53 -7.75 10.81 -7.07
C LEU A 53 -6.24 10.77 -6.80
N LEU A 54 -5.69 9.63 -6.39
CA LEU A 54 -4.25 9.47 -6.18
C LEU A 54 -3.47 9.64 -7.49
N THR A 55 -4.05 9.18 -8.60
CA THR A 55 -3.44 9.34 -9.92
C THR A 55 -3.49 10.79 -10.38
N GLU A 56 -4.61 11.48 -10.17
CA GLU A 56 -4.72 12.92 -10.44
C GLU A 56 -3.72 13.73 -9.61
N ILE A 57 -3.54 13.39 -8.32
CA ILE A 57 -2.52 14.00 -7.47
C ILE A 57 -1.13 13.70 -8.01
N ARG A 58 -0.82 12.45 -8.37
CA ARG A 58 0.47 12.04 -8.94
C ARG A 58 0.78 12.81 -10.23
N ASP A 59 -0.22 12.99 -11.09
CA ASP A 59 -0.04 13.65 -12.37
C ASP A 59 0.07 15.19 -12.22
N ARG A 60 -0.42 15.75 -11.10
CA ARG A 60 -0.24 17.17 -10.73
C ARG A 60 1.03 17.44 -9.93
N LEU A 61 1.64 16.42 -9.33
CA LEU A 61 2.93 16.57 -8.69
C LEU A 61 3.95 16.92 -9.78
N PRO A 62 4.76 17.97 -9.58
CA PRO A 62 5.85 18.25 -10.51
C PRO A 62 6.68 16.98 -10.65
N ALA A 63 7.08 16.66 -11.89
CA ALA A 63 7.99 15.57 -12.16
C ALA A 63 9.10 15.63 -11.09
N PRO A 64 9.41 14.50 -10.41
CA PRO A 64 10.50 14.51 -9.45
C PRO A 64 11.67 15.15 -10.18
N GLN A 65 12.09 16.33 -9.72
CA GLN A 65 13.35 16.89 -10.20
C GLN A 65 14.31 15.74 -10.02
N PRO A 66 15.01 15.30 -11.09
CA PRO A 66 16.05 14.29 -10.91
C PRO A 66 16.82 14.82 -9.72
N ALA A 67 16.87 14.03 -8.65
CA ALA A 67 17.62 14.44 -7.49
C ALA A 67 18.96 14.86 -8.09
N GLN A 68 19.22 16.17 -8.12
CA GLN A 68 20.59 16.62 -8.13
C GLN A 68 21.06 15.90 -6.90
N VAL A 69 21.76 14.79 -7.14
CA VAL A 69 22.67 14.22 -6.17
C VAL A 69 23.47 15.46 -5.86
N ALA A 70 23.08 16.17 -4.79
CA ALA A 70 23.96 17.11 -4.15
C ALA A 70 25.15 16.20 -3.93
N GLU A 71 26.20 16.42 -4.73
CA GLU A 71 27.48 15.78 -4.53
C GLU A 71 27.72 15.97 -3.04
N LEU A 72 27.47 14.90 -2.28
CA LEU A 72 27.89 14.84 -0.90
C LEU A 72 29.36 15.17 -1.02
N PRO A 73 29.84 16.28 -0.42
CA PRO A 73 31.24 16.61 -0.52
C PRO A 73 31.97 15.35 -0.09
N GLU A 74 32.82 14.80 -0.96
CA GLU A 74 33.54 13.57 -0.72
C GLU A 74 34.03 13.61 0.73
N GLN A 75 33.36 12.85 1.60
CA GLN A 75 33.85 12.68 2.94
C GLN A 75 35.09 11.83 2.73
N SER A 76 36.23 12.54 2.72
CA SER A 76 37.57 12.00 2.85
C SER A 76 37.50 10.74 3.68
N PRO A 77 38.05 9.60 3.22
CA PRO A 77 37.91 8.33 3.92
C PRO A 77 38.31 8.54 5.38
N GLN A 78 37.32 8.54 6.28
CA GLN A 78 37.61 8.58 7.70
C GLN A 78 38.47 7.34 7.98
N PRO A 79 39.62 7.48 8.67
CA PRO A 79 40.44 6.33 8.98
C PRO A 79 39.60 5.40 9.83
N VAL A 80 39.21 4.26 9.24
CA VAL A 80 38.48 3.20 9.92
C VAL A 80 39.47 2.63 10.93
N ARG A 81 39.46 3.14 12.16
CA ARG A 81 40.26 2.58 13.25
C ARG A 81 39.89 1.12 13.37
N SER A 82 40.89 0.26 13.24
CA SER A 82 40.70 -1.18 13.25
C SER A 82 40.07 -1.61 14.58
N LEU A 83 39.22 -2.65 14.56
CA LEU A 83 38.56 -3.15 15.78
C LEU A 83 39.55 -3.50 16.90
N SER A 84 40.79 -3.87 16.53
CA SER A 84 41.91 -4.08 17.45
C SER A 84 42.36 -2.83 18.21
N GLU A 85 42.25 -1.64 17.60
CA GLU A 85 42.57 -0.38 18.28
C GLU A 85 41.49 0.00 19.29
N LEU A 86 40.21 -0.25 18.98
CA LEU A 86 39.10 -0.03 19.91
C LEU A 86 39.15 -1.00 21.10
N SER A 87 39.51 -2.27 20.88
CA SER A 87 39.63 -3.23 21.99
C SER A 87 40.79 -2.90 22.93
N ALA A 88 41.94 -2.49 22.38
CA ALA A 88 43.10 -2.09 23.18
C ALA A 88 42.82 -0.84 24.05
N ASP A 89 42.00 0.08 23.54
CA ASP A 89 41.66 1.31 24.27
C ASP A 89 40.64 1.06 25.40
N LEU A 90 39.72 0.10 25.21
CA LEU A 90 38.83 -0.37 26.27
C LEU A 90 39.58 -1.09 27.39
N GLU A 91 40.57 -1.91 27.04
CA GLU A 91 41.37 -2.63 28.03
C GLU A 91 42.25 -1.68 28.86
N ARG A 92 42.83 -0.65 28.23
CA ARG A 92 43.55 0.41 28.95
C ARG A 92 42.66 1.21 29.91
N LYS A 93 41.41 1.47 29.53
CA LYS A 93 40.46 2.18 30.42
C LYS A 93 39.99 1.30 31.58
N ARG A 94 39.91 -0.02 31.39
CA ARG A 94 39.53 -0.95 32.45
C ARG A 94 40.61 -1.13 33.53
N VAL A 95 41.89 -1.03 33.17
CA VAL A 95 43.01 -1.19 34.13
C VAL A 95 43.23 0.07 34.99
N ARG A 96 42.64 1.20 34.62
CA ARG A 96 42.81 2.50 35.31
C ARG A 96 41.62 2.97 36.15
N GLY A 97 40.55 2.18 36.24
CA GLY A 97 39.41 2.41 37.14
C GLY A 97 39.38 1.37 38.25
#